data_AF-A0A9X0CQT3-F1
#
_entry.id   AF-A0A9X0CQT3-F1
#
_cell.length_a   1.000
_cell.length_b   1.000
_cell.length_c   1.000
_cell.angle_alpha   90.00
_cell.angle_beta   90.00
_cell.angle_gamma   90.00
#
_symmetry.space_group_name_H-M   'P 1'
#
loop_
_entity.id
_entity.type
_entity.pdbx_description
1 polymer ?
#
loop_
_entity_poly.entity_id
_entity_poly.type
_entity_poly.pdbx_seq_one_letter_code
_entity_poly.pdbx_strand_id
1 'polypeptide(L)'
;MSNASGKSSKKESAINDDKDEQLGDMSFFINVNSQISIFVADASQDECELQPMSARERNDVYKVAHLYKVRARIGTKTENNLTTVRLSKHADTRMPKPGRVDSLLSELSIAASKAAVKDSPKNQVKRKHAANVDGNEQTVPGEGLDNGPPKKKLSKLSKSNKE
;
A
#
# COMPACT_ATOMS: atom_id res chain seq x y z
N MET A 1 -20.74 -45.58 -26.45
CA MET A 1 -20.56 -44.28 -27.13
C MET A 1 -20.15 -43.26 -26.10
N SER A 2 -18.94 -42.73 -26.25
CA SER A 2 -18.31 -41.73 -25.41
C SER A 2 -18.94 -40.36 -25.65
N ASN A 3 -19.14 -39.55 -24.62
CA ASN A 3 -19.06 -38.10 -24.82
C ASN A 3 -18.36 -37.44 -23.62
N ALA A 4 -17.08 -37.16 -23.84
CA ALA A 4 -16.26 -36.29 -23.01
C ALA A 4 -16.17 -34.94 -23.72
N SER A 5 -16.64 -33.87 -23.06
CA SER A 5 -16.27 -32.47 -23.30
C SER A 5 -16.98 -31.66 -22.22
N GLY A 6 -16.36 -30.83 -21.39
CA GLY A 6 -15.11 -30.13 -21.57
C GLY A 6 -15.33 -28.74 -20.96
N LYS A 7 -14.60 -28.45 -19.89
CA LYS A 7 -14.27 -27.13 -19.31
C LYS A 7 -14.90 -25.90 -19.97
N SER A 8 -15.57 -25.08 -19.15
CA SER A 8 -15.10 -23.71 -18.97
C SER A 8 -15.41 -23.22 -17.56
N SER A 9 -14.44 -23.36 -16.66
CA SER A 9 -14.37 -22.60 -15.43
C SER A 9 -14.23 -21.14 -15.82
N LYS A 10 -15.35 -20.41 -15.87
CA LYS A 10 -15.33 -18.95 -15.96
C LYS A 10 -14.90 -18.47 -14.58
N LYS A 11 -13.58 -18.36 -14.44
CA LYS A 11 -12.88 -17.71 -13.35
C LYS A 11 -13.38 -16.26 -13.36
N GLU A 12 -14.41 -16.01 -12.57
CA GLU A 12 -14.88 -14.67 -12.27
C GLU A 12 -13.72 -14.01 -11.53
N SER A 13 -12.94 -13.24 -12.28
CA SER A 13 -11.93 -12.37 -11.74
C SER A 13 -12.66 -11.41 -10.82
N ALA A 14 -12.58 -11.67 -9.51
CA ALA A 14 -12.87 -10.69 -8.50
C ALA A 14 -12.09 -9.43 -8.88
N ILE A 15 -12.84 -8.44 -9.37
CA ILE A 15 -12.38 -7.08 -9.46
C ILE A 15 -12.12 -6.73 -7.99
N ASN A 16 -10.85 -6.80 -7.58
CA ASN A 16 -10.42 -6.17 -6.35
C ASN A 16 -10.74 -4.69 -6.56
N ASP A 17 -11.88 -4.26 -6.04
CA ASP A 17 -12.17 -2.87 -5.74
C ASP A 17 -11.11 -2.47 -4.72
N ASP A 18 -9.95 -2.06 -5.27
CA ASP A 18 -8.86 -1.40 -4.58
C ASP A 18 -9.40 -0.02 -4.18
N LYS A 19 -10.37 -0.01 -3.26
CA LYS A 19 -10.71 1.17 -2.50
C LYS A 19 -9.50 1.44 -1.65
N ASP A 20 -8.59 2.24 -2.19
CA ASP A 20 -7.43 2.86 -1.53
C ASP A 20 -7.77 2.99 -0.04
N GLU A 21 -7.30 2.03 0.77
CA GLU A 21 -7.75 1.89 2.14
C GLU A 21 -7.26 3.12 2.90
N GLN A 22 -8.15 4.09 3.17
CA GLN A 22 -7.86 5.28 3.96
C GLN A 22 -7.22 4.86 5.29
N LEU A 23 -5.96 5.22 5.50
CA LEU A 23 -5.17 4.64 6.58
C LEU A 23 -5.72 5.02 7.95
N GLY A 24 -5.65 4.07 8.89
CA GLY A 24 -6.10 4.28 10.25
C GLY A 24 -5.33 5.41 10.95
N ASP A 25 -5.94 5.98 12.00
CA ASP A 25 -5.35 7.05 12.80
C ASP A 25 -3.99 6.63 13.37
N MET A 26 -2.99 7.50 13.29
CA MET A 26 -1.67 7.29 13.90
C MET A 26 -1.77 7.02 15.40
N SER A 27 -2.73 7.65 16.07
CA SER A 27 -2.98 7.43 17.50
C SER A 27 -3.34 5.97 17.80
N PHE A 28 -4.15 5.35 16.93
CA PHE A 28 -4.54 3.95 17.03
C PHE A 28 -3.33 3.03 16.87
N PHE A 29 -2.49 3.28 15.85
CA PHE A 29 -1.27 2.49 15.63
C PHE A 29 -0.31 2.54 16.81
N ILE A 30 -0.08 3.73 17.38
CA ILE A 30 0.77 3.91 18.57
C ILE A 30 0.21 3.11 19.75
N ASN A 31 -1.09 3.21 19.99
CA ASN A 31 -1.76 2.51 21.07
C ASN A 31 -1.65 0.98 20.93
N VAL A 32 -1.97 0.45 19.75
CA VAL A 32 -1.85 -0.99 19.45
C VAL A 32 -0.41 -1.47 19.60
N ASN A 33 0.55 -0.72 19.07
CA ASN A 33 1.96 -1.07 19.16
C ASN A 33 2.45 -1.13 20.62
N SER A 34 2.00 -0.19 21.45
CA SER A 34 2.27 -0.17 22.89
C SER A 34 1.69 -1.41 23.57
N GLN A 35 0.40 -1.71 23.34
CA GLN A 35 -0.26 -2.87 23.94
C GLN A 35 0.42 -4.20 23.54
N ILE A 36 0.77 -4.36 22.27
CA ILE A 36 1.45 -5.57 21.79
C ILE A 36 2.86 -5.68 22.39
N SER A 37 3.60 -4.57 22.50
CA SER A 37 4.93 -4.56 23.13
C SER A 37 4.87 -5.02 24.58
N ILE A 38 3.92 -4.48 25.35
CA ILE A 38 3.72 -4.85 26.75
C ILE A 38 3.36 -6.33 26.86
N PHE A 39 2.41 -6.79 26.04
CA PHE A 39 2.01 -8.20 25.99
C PHE A 39 3.19 -9.11 25.66
N VAL A 40 4.01 -8.78 24.66
CA VAL A 40 5.17 -9.59 24.26
C VAL A 40 6.23 -9.64 25.37
N ALA A 41 6.43 -8.54 26.09
CA ALA A 41 7.37 -8.48 27.21
C ALA A 41 6.90 -9.23 28.46
N ASP A 42 5.58 -9.37 28.67
CA ASP A 42 5.02 -10.03 29.84
C ASP A 42 5.03 -11.56 29.73
N ALA A 43 6.01 -12.22 30.34
CA ALA A 43 6.14 -13.68 30.32
C ALA A 43 4.99 -14.45 31.03
N SER A 44 4.10 -13.78 31.76
CA SER A 44 3.00 -14.43 32.49
C SER A 44 1.76 -14.71 31.64
N GLN A 45 1.66 -14.09 30.46
CA GLN A 45 0.51 -14.21 29.57
C GLN A 45 0.90 -14.80 28.22
N ASP A 46 0.19 -15.84 27.78
CA ASP A 46 0.35 -16.46 26.45
C ASP A 46 -0.67 -15.95 25.43
N GLU A 47 -1.82 -15.46 25.88
CA GLU A 47 -2.87 -14.90 25.05
C GLU A 47 -3.38 -13.56 25.60
N CYS A 48 -3.77 -12.65 24.71
CA CYS A 48 -4.46 -11.42 25.06
C CYS A 48 -5.55 -11.13 24.02
N GLU A 49 -6.61 -10.42 24.44
CA GLU A 49 -7.69 -10.01 23.55
C GLU A 49 -7.77 -8.48 23.53
N LEU A 50 -7.59 -7.89 22.35
CA LEU A 50 -7.68 -6.46 22.15
C LEU A 50 -9.14 -6.00 22.11
N GLN A 51 -9.37 -4.71 22.35
CA GLN A 51 -10.71 -4.12 22.32
C GLN A 51 -11.41 -4.32 20.96
N PRO A 52 -12.76 -4.36 20.94
CA PRO A 52 -13.52 -4.47 19.70
C PRO A 52 -13.19 -3.30 18.76
N MET A 53 -12.88 -3.61 17.52
CA MET A 53 -12.46 -2.63 16.53
C MET A 53 -13.07 -2.93 15.15
N SER A 54 -13.05 -1.94 14.27
CA SER A 54 -13.56 -2.03 12.91
C SER A 54 -12.73 -3.00 12.04
N ALA A 55 -13.27 -3.42 10.90
CA ALA A 55 -12.54 -4.32 9.99
C ALA A 55 -11.20 -3.73 9.51
N ARG A 56 -11.16 -2.41 9.32
CA ARG A 56 -9.95 -1.66 8.95
C ARG A 56 -8.91 -1.72 10.06
N GLU A 57 -9.29 -1.33 11.27
CA GLU A 57 -8.40 -1.37 12.45
C GLU A 57 -7.86 -2.78 12.72
N ARG A 58 -8.66 -3.82 12.51
CA ARG A 58 -8.17 -5.22 12.61
C ARG A 58 -7.07 -5.53 11.60
N ASN A 59 -7.19 -5.04 10.37
CA ASN A 59 -6.15 -5.20 9.34
C ASN A 59 -4.83 -4.56 9.80
N ASP A 60 -4.93 -3.37 10.36
CA ASP A 60 -3.79 -2.63 10.90
C ASP A 60 -3.15 -3.35 12.10
N VAL A 61 -3.94 -3.92 13.00
CA VAL A 61 -3.43 -4.81 14.06
C VAL A 61 -2.67 -5.99 13.48
N TYR A 62 -3.16 -6.63 12.41
CA TYR A 62 -2.45 -7.75 11.79
C TYR A 62 -1.08 -7.35 11.24
N LYS A 63 -0.96 -6.16 10.66
CA LYS A 63 0.33 -5.61 10.20
C LYS A 63 1.30 -5.42 11.37
N VAL A 64 0.83 -4.84 12.48
CA VAL A 64 1.67 -4.62 13.67
C VAL A 64 2.05 -5.96 14.31
N ALA A 65 1.10 -6.86 14.56
CA ALA A 65 1.34 -8.17 15.17
C ALA A 65 2.37 -9.00 14.37
N HIS A 66 2.37 -8.87 13.04
CA HIS A 66 3.36 -9.53 12.18
C HIS A 66 4.80 -9.08 12.46
N LEU A 67 5.03 -7.83 12.88
CA LEU A 67 6.36 -7.34 13.26
C LEU A 67 6.90 -8.05 14.50
N TYR A 68 6.01 -8.35 15.46
CA TYR A 68 6.32 -9.03 16.72
C TYR A 68 6.34 -10.55 16.60
N LYS A 69 6.00 -11.10 15.41
CA LYS A 69 5.79 -12.54 15.22
C LYS A 69 4.79 -13.11 16.22
N VAL A 70 3.76 -12.34 16.52
CA VAL A 70 2.62 -12.74 17.33
C VAL A 70 1.52 -13.22 16.39
N ARG A 71 0.87 -14.32 16.75
CA ARG A 71 -0.26 -14.82 15.97
C ARG A 71 -1.51 -14.04 16.35
N ALA A 72 -2.11 -13.37 15.37
CA ALA A 72 -3.36 -12.63 15.54
C ALA A 72 -4.51 -13.37 14.84
N ARG A 73 -5.65 -13.49 15.52
CA ARG A 73 -6.87 -14.10 14.98
C ARG A 73 -8.10 -13.25 15.30
N ILE A 74 -9.15 -13.43 14.53
CA ILE A 74 -10.48 -12.86 14.83
C ILE A 74 -10.93 -13.40 16.20
N GLY A 75 -11.33 -12.50 17.10
CA GLY A 75 -11.90 -12.84 18.38
C GLY A 75 -13.43 -12.73 18.40
N THR A 76 -13.94 -12.27 19.53
CA THR A 76 -15.35 -12.07 19.82
C THR A 76 -15.98 -10.98 18.93
N LYS A 77 -17.10 -11.32 18.28
CA LYS A 77 -17.94 -10.36 17.55
C LYS A 77 -18.88 -9.67 18.53
N THR A 78 -18.97 -8.34 18.46
CA THR A 78 -19.95 -7.57 19.23
C THR A 78 -21.14 -7.22 18.35
N GLU A 79 -22.25 -6.83 18.97
CA GLU A 79 -23.52 -6.51 18.28
C GLU A 79 -23.38 -5.34 17.30
N ASN A 80 -22.40 -4.45 17.49
CA ASN A 80 -22.19 -3.24 16.69
C ASN A 80 -21.28 -3.45 15.46
N ASN A 81 -21.17 -4.68 14.94
CA ASN A 81 -20.25 -5.05 13.84
C ASN A 81 -18.76 -4.83 14.17
N LEU A 82 -18.40 -4.54 15.42
CA LEU A 82 -17.02 -4.51 15.87
C LEU A 82 -16.60 -5.94 16.23
N THR A 83 -15.30 -6.20 16.14
CA THR A 83 -14.77 -7.52 16.47
C THR A 83 -13.43 -7.35 17.14
N THR A 84 -13.19 -8.10 18.20
CA THR A 84 -11.90 -8.10 18.90
C THR A 84 -10.86 -8.84 18.06
N VAL A 85 -9.59 -8.66 18.43
CA VAL A 85 -8.48 -9.44 17.89
C VAL A 85 -7.82 -10.18 19.05
N ARG A 86 -7.74 -11.50 18.94
CA ARG A 86 -7.01 -12.32 19.89
C ARG A 86 -5.57 -12.50 19.42
N LEU A 87 -4.64 -12.19 20.29
CA LEU A 87 -3.21 -12.34 20.12
C LEU A 87 -2.73 -13.54 20.92
N SER A 88 -1.90 -14.38 20.32
CA SER A 88 -1.29 -15.52 21.01
C SER A 88 0.21 -15.58 20.70
N LYS A 89 1.01 -15.81 21.73
CA LYS A 89 2.45 -16.02 21.58
C LYS A 89 2.72 -17.38 20.93
N HIS A 90 3.80 -17.43 20.16
CA HIS A 90 4.36 -18.64 19.58
C HIS A 90 5.86 -18.64 19.82
N ALA A 91 6.53 -19.77 19.52
CA ALA A 91 7.97 -19.92 19.74
C ALA A 91 8.84 -18.87 19.03
N ASP A 92 8.34 -18.23 17.97
CA ASP A 92 9.03 -17.19 17.21
C ASP A 92 8.70 -15.76 17.65
N THR A 93 7.76 -15.59 18.59
CA THR A 93 7.36 -14.29 19.12
C THR A 93 8.55 -13.57 19.76
N ARG A 94 8.78 -12.33 19.33
CA ARG A 94 9.91 -11.51 19.78
C ARG A 94 9.65 -10.03 19.57
N MET A 95 10.40 -9.22 20.29
CA MET A 95 10.44 -7.78 20.02
C MET A 95 10.95 -7.51 18.59
N PRO A 96 10.33 -6.57 17.85
CA PRO A 96 10.80 -6.18 16.54
C PRO A 96 12.18 -5.54 16.66
N LYS A 97 12.96 -5.60 15.57
CA LYS A 97 14.22 -4.86 15.49
C LYS A 97 13.97 -3.36 15.61
N PRO A 98 14.88 -2.58 16.22
CA PRO A 98 14.79 -1.12 16.23
C PRO A 98 14.55 -0.55 14.83
N GLY A 99 13.69 0.48 14.72
CA GLY A 99 13.35 1.12 13.44
C GLY A 99 12.29 0.41 12.60
N ARG A 100 11.91 -0.84 12.89
CA ARG A 100 10.88 -1.56 12.10
C ARG A 100 9.49 -0.99 12.29
N VAL A 101 9.16 -0.61 13.52
CA VAL A 101 7.88 0.06 13.83
C VAL A 101 7.85 1.44 13.20
N ASP A 102 8.95 2.20 13.31
CA ASP A 102 9.07 3.54 12.71
C ASP A 102 8.97 3.51 11.19
N SER A 103 9.54 2.47 10.55
CA SER A 103 9.41 2.26 9.10
C SER A 103 7.96 2.02 8.70
N LEU A 104 7.23 1.18 9.46
CA LEU A 104 5.80 0.95 9.23
C LEU A 104 5.01 2.25 9.39
N LEU A 105 5.25 3.02 10.45
CA LEU A 105 4.60 4.32 10.65
C LEU A 105 4.90 5.30 9.50
N SER A 106 6.14 5.32 9.02
CA SER A 106 6.53 6.15 7.87
C SER A 106 5.80 5.74 6.59
N GLU A 107 5.75 4.44 6.28
CA GLU A 107 5.01 3.90 5.13
C GLU A 107 3.53 4.26 5.18
N LEU A 108 2.92 4.13 6.37
CA LEU A 108 1.52 4.48 6.60
C LEU A 108 1.29 5.99 6.43
N SER A 109 2.18 6.84 6.96
CA SER A 109 2.12 8.29 6.78
C SER A 109 2.19 8.71 5.30
N ILE A 110 3.10 8.09 4.54
CA ILE A 110 3.28 8.35 3.12
C ILE A 110 2.03 7.94 2.34
N ALA A 111 1.47 6.77 2.65
CA ALA A 111 0.27 6.30 1.98
C ALA A 111 -0.95 7.20 2.29
N ALA A 112 -1.04 7.75 3.50
CA ALA A 112 -2.14 8.63 3.90
C ALA A 112 -2.04 9.98 3.17
N SER A 113 -0.82 10.50 3.09
CA SER A 113 -0.51 11.71 2.33
C SER A 113 -0.82 11.54 0.84
N LYS A 114 -0.51 10.37 0.25
CA LYS A 114 -0.82 10.07 -1.15
C LYS A 114 -2.33 10.00 -1.42
N ALA A 115 -3.09 9.39 -0.53
CA ALA A 115 -4.56 9.32 -0.64
C ALA A 115 -5.17 10.73 -0.62
N ALA A 116 -4.74 11.60 0.29
CA ALA A 116 -5.22 12.98 0.37
C ALA A 116 -4.94 13.81 -0.90
N VAL A 117 -3.85 13.53 -1.61
CA VAL A 117 -3.52 14.23 -2.87
C VAL A 117 -4.38 13.74 -4.05
N LYS A 118 -4.76 12.44 -4.06
CA LYS A 118 -5.66 11.87 -5.09
C LYS A 118 -7.08 12.45 -5.00
N ASP A 119 -7.58 12.74 -3.80
CA ASP A 119 -8.90 13.33 -3.57
C ASP A 119 -8.95 14.86 -3.78
N SER A 120 -7.84 15.50 -4.17
CA SER A 120 -7.83 16.94 -4.44
C SER A 120 -8.44 17.26 -5.82
N PRO A 121 -9.52 18.07 -5.91
CA PRO A 121 -10.13 18.47 -7.18
C PRO A 121 -9.20 19.30 -8.08
N LYS A 122 -8.03 19.75 -7.57
CA LYS A 122 -7.14 20.69 -8.25
C LYS A 122 -6.29 20.08 -9.38
N ASN A 123 -6.34 18.76 -9.61
CA ASN A 123 -5.53 18.11 -10.66
C ASN A 123 -6.31 17.69 -11.92
N GLN A 124 -7.56 18.19 -12.10
CA GLN A 124 -8.31 18.03 -13.36
C GLN A 124 -8.21 19.22 -14.31
N VAL A 125 -7.17 20.06 -14.22
CA VAL A 125 -7.02 21.21 -15.14
C VAL A 125 -6.16 20.84 -16.35
N LYS A 126 -6.88 20.53 -17.44
CA LYS A 126 -6.56 20.82 -18.85
C LYS A 126 -5.32 20.14 -19.47
N ARG A 127 -5.56 19.03 -20.16
CA ARG A 127 -4.94 18.79 -21.47
C ARG A 127 -6.02 18.42 -22.49
N LYS A 128 -6.69 19.44 -23.04
CA LYS A 128 -7.30 19.35 -24.37
C LYS A 128 -6.28 19.90 -25.37
N HIS A 129 -5.52 19.01 -26.01
CA HIS A 129 -4.92 19.30 -27.31
C HIS A 129 -5.53 18.30 -28.28
N ALA A 130 -6.69 18.66 -28.84
CA ALA A 130 -7.07 18.17 -30.16
C ALA A 130 -6.47 19.16 -31.14
N ALA A 131 -5.50 18.68 -31.92
CA ALA A 131 -4.94 19.40 -33.04
C ALA A 131 -6.03 19.56 -34.10
N ASN A 132 -6.46 20.80 -34.37
CA ASN A 132 -7.03 21.13 -35.66
C ASN A 132 -5.90 21.72 -36.49
N VAL A 133 -5.45 20.92 -37.46
CA VAL A 133 -4.74 21.41 -38.64
C VAL A 133 -5.80 22.04 -39.53
N ASP A 134 -5.69 23.34 -39.77
CA ASP A 134 -6.14 23.93 -41.03
C ASP A 134 -5.29 25.18 -41.29
N GLY A 135 -4.72 25.26 -42.50
CA GLY A 135 -3.71 26.25 -42.86
C GLY A 135 -4.32 27.53 -43.41
N ASN A 136 -3.67 28.68 -43.17
CA ASN A 136 -3.39 29.65 -44.22
C ASN A 136 -2.33 30.69 -43.81
N GLU A 137 -1.30 30.80 -44.65
CA GLU A 137 -0.45 31.94 -45.05
C GLU A 137 0.04 33.05 -44.06
N GLN A 138 1.39 33.10 -43.93
CA GLN A 138 2.31 34.27 -44.03
C GLN A 138 2.18 35.41 -42.96
N THR A 139 3.20 35.76 -42.15
CA THR A 139 4.30 36.71 -42.51
C THR A 139 5.27 36.96 -41.30
N VAL A 140 6.55 36.56 -41.42
CA VAL A 140 7.90 37.03 -40.91
C VAL A 140 8.17 37.59 -39.46
N PRO A 141 9.44 37.73 -38.98
CA PRO A 141 10.03 36.90 -37.92
C PRO A 141 10.45 37.67 -36.64
N GLY A 142 10.78 36.96 -35.56
CA GLY A 142 11.37 37.57 -34.35
C GLY A 142 12.03 36.56 -33.42
N GLU A 143 13.36 36.59 -33.43
CA GLU A 143 14.40 36.16 -32.48
C GLU A 143 14.04 35.43 -31.16
N GLY A 144 14.87 34.42 -30.83
CA GLY A 144 15.12 34.04 -29.43
C GLY A 144 15.32 32.55 -29.15
N LEU A 145 16.22 31.86 -29.86
CA LEU A 145 16.73 30.56 -29.46
C LEU A 145 17.76 30.72 -28.33
N ASP A 146 17.49 30.20 -27.14
CA ASP A 146 18.54 29.84 -26.17
C ASP A 146 18.39 28.39 -25.70
N ASN A 147 19.54 27.76 -25.50
CA ASN A 147 19.83 26.35 -25.67
C ASN A 147 20.00 25.59 -24.34
N GLY A 148 19.39 24.39 -24.26
CA GLY A 148 20.01 23.19 -23.66
C GLY A 148 19.70 22.86 -22.18
N PRO A 149 20.01 21.61 -21.72
CA PRO A 149 20.89 20.63 -22.34
C PRO A 149 20.21 19.33 -22.83
N PRO A 150 20.87 18.56 -23.71
CA PRO A 150 20.28 17.44 -24.44
C PRO A 150 20.36 16.09 -23.69
N LYS A 151 19.34 15.26 -23.91
CA LYS A 151 19.24 13.86 -23.48
C LYS A 151 20.41 13.04 -24.06
N LYS A 152 21.32 12.54 -23.22
CA LYS A 152 22.32 11.55 -23.64
C LYS A 152 21.63 10.20 -23.89
N LYS A 153 21.62 9.79 -25.16
CA LYS A 153 21.21 8.46 -25.63
C LYS A 153 22.22 7.42 -25.15
N LEU A 154 21.72 6.27 -24.68
CA LEU A 154 22.51 5.04 -24.52
C LEU A 154 23.00 4.58 -25.90
N SER A 155 24.32 4.48 -26.09
CA SER A 155 24.91 3.63 -27.10
C SER A 155 25.47 2.37 -26.44
N LYS A 156 24.97 1.21 -26.89
CA LYS A 156 25.53 -0.11 -26.61
C LYS A 156 26.85 -0.22 -27.38
N LEU A 157 27.92 -0.69 -26.74
CA LEU A 157 29.09 -1.23 -27.42
C LEU A 157 29.53 -2.54 -26.75
N SER A 158 29.12 -3.60 -27.43
CA SER A 158 29.71 -4.91 -27.70
C SER A 158 30.94 -5.40 -26.90
N LYS A 159 30.81 -6.67 -26.49
CA LYS A 159 31.86 -7.60 -26.06
C LYS A 159 33.07 -7.63 -27.01
N SER A 160 34.26 -7.78 -26.46
CA SER A 160 35.27 -8.72 -26.97
C SER A 160 36.14 -9.20 -25.81
N ASN A 161 36.15 -10.51 -25.64
CA ASN A 161 36.98 -11.27 -24.71
C ASN A 161 37.88 -12.12 -25.61
N LYS A 162 39.21 -11.96 -25.53
CA LYS A 162 40.18 -13.04 -25.73
C LYS A 162 41.63 -12.57 -25.57
N GLU A 163 42.32 -13.36 -24.75
CA GLU A 163 43.77 -13.62 -24.62
C GLU A 163 44.67 -12.50 -24.11
#